data_AF-A0A2G4G757-F1
#
_entry.id   AF-A0A2G4G757-F1
#
_cell.length_a   1.000
_cell.length_b   1.000
_cell.length_c   1.000
_cell.angle_alpha   90.00
_cell.angle_beta   90.00
_cell.angle_gamma   90.00
#
_symmetry.space_group_name_H-M   'P 1'
#
loop_
_entity.id
_entity.type
_entity.pdbx_description
1 polymer ?
#
loop_
_entity_poly.entity_id
_entity_poly.type
_entity_poly.pdbx_seq_one_letter_code
_entity_poly.pdbx_strand_id
1 'polypeptide(L)' 'MGDYRGIPTCACPACGSHLLEITASFSPDTYEIEMYLLDNARCAICQAHLTAPTPIDHPAA' A
#
# COMPACT_ATOMS: atom_id res chain seq x y z
N MET A 1 -2.09 15.53 10.83
CA MET A 1 -1.74 14.33 10.04
C MET A 1 -0.77 14.71 8.96
N GLY A 2 0.30 13.94 8.75
CA GLY A 2 1.29 14.22 7.71
C GLY A 2 0.97 13.55 6.36
N ASP A 3 1.49 14.14 5.30
CA ASP A 3 1.53 13.58 3.96
C ASP A 3 2.94 13.04 3.70
N TYR A 4 3.05 11.73 3.54
CA TYR A 4 4.32 11.02 3.30
C TYR A 4 4.28 10.24 1.98
N ARG A 5 3.47 10.70 1.03
CA ARG A 5 3.46 10.19 -0.34
C ARG A 5 4.78 10.54 -1.06
N GLY A 6 5.12 9.75 -2.07
CA GLY A 6 6.30 9.93 -2.92
C GLY A 6 7.41 8.88 -2.69
N ILE A 7 7.38 8.16 -1.58
CA ILE A 7 8.27 7.02 -1.33
C ILE A 7 7.38 5.80 -0.97
N PRO A 8 7.40 4.72 -1.76
CA PRO A 8 6.71 3.48 -1.42
C PRO A 8 7.18 2.96 -0.06
N THR A 9 6.25 2.69 0.85
CA THR A 9 6.59 2.27 2.20
C THR A 9 5.75 1.10 2.70
N CYS A 10 6.40 0.14 3.37
CA CYS A 10 5.75 -0.99 4.04
C CYS A 10 5.47 -0.74 5.53
N ALA A 11 5.89 0.41 6.06
CA ALA A 11 5.65 0.85 7.43
C ALA A 11 5.34 2.35 7.47
N CYS A 12 4.38 2.78 8.27
CA CYS A 12 4.04 4.19 8.38
C CYS A 12 5.21 4.98 9.01
N PRO A 13 5.79 5.98 8.34
CA PRO A 13 6.90 6.77 8.89
C PRO A 13 6.52 7.59 10.12
N ALA A 14 5.22 7.88 10.30
CA ALA A 14 4.71 8.68 11.40
C ALA A 14 4.52 7.89 12.70
N CYS A 15 4.14 6.61 12.63
CA CYS A 15 3.74 5.83 13.80
C CYS A 15 4.34 4.41 13.85
N GLY A 16 5.05 3.98 12.81
CA GLY A 16 5.69 2.65 12.73
C GLY A 16 4.75 1.48 12.42
N SER A 17 3.44 1.70 12.24
CA SER A 17 2.50 0.62 11.94
C SER A 17 2.69 0.04 10.53
N HIS A 18 2.49 -1.27 10.40
CA HIS A 18 2.51 -2.00 9.13
C HIS A 18 1.11 -2.23 8.53
N LEU A 19 0.06 -1.73 9.17
CA LEU A 19 -1.31 -1.85 8.67
C LEU A 19 -1.65 -0.65 7.78
N LEU A 20 -1.83 -0.93 6.48
CA LEU A 20 -2.12 0.05 5.44
C LEU A 20 -3.48 -0.22 4.81
N GLU A 21 -4.30 0.82 4.68
CA GLU A 21 -5.53 0.82 3.90
C GLU A 21 -5.19 1.20 2.47
N ILE A 22 -5.61 0.37 1.50
CA ILE A 22 -5.42 0.60 0.07
C ILE A 22 -6.72 0.37 -0.69
N THR A 23 -6.85 0.99 -1.86
CA THR A 23 -7.90 0.63 -2.84
C THR A 23 -7.31 -0.37 -3.82
N ALA A 24 -7.88 -1.58 -3.86
CA ALA A 24 -7.43 -2.67 -4.70
C ALA A 24 -8.59 -3.24 -5.55
N SER A 25 -8.24 -3.78 -6.72
CA SER A 25 -9.08 -4.62 -7.56
C SER A 25 -8.64 -6.07 -7.38
N PHE A 26 -9.62 -6.97 -7.29
CA PHE A 26 -9.40 -8.39 -7.09
C PHE A 26 -9.87 -9.18 -8.31
N SER A 27 -9.13 -10.22 -8.66
CA SER A 27 -9.55 -11.16 -9.70
C SER A 27 -10.84 -11.86 -9.27
N PRO A 28 -11.88 -11.92 -10.12
CA PRO A 28 -13.09 -12.69 -9.80
C PRO A 28 -12.84 -14.20 -9.80
N ASP A 29 -11.77 -14.66 -10.46
CA ASP A 29 -11.46 -16.08 -10.63
C ASP A 29 -10.52 -16.60 -9.52
N THR A 30 -9.45 -15.86 -9.20
CA THR A 30 -8.43 -16.29 -8.20
C THR A 30 -8.60 -15.63 -6.83
N TYR A 31 -9.40 -14.55 -6.74
CA TYR A 31 -9.51 -13.69 -5.55
C TYR A 31 -8.19 -13.05 -5.09
N GLU A 32 -7.17 -13.04 -5.95
CA GLU A 32 -5.90 -12.36 -5.71
C GLU A 32 -5.98 -10.88 -6.10
N ILE A 33 -5.10 -10.05 -5.52
CA ILE A 33 -5.00 -8.63 -5.89
C ILE A 33 -4.34 -8.55 -7.28
N GLU A 34 -5.08 -8.06 -8.27
CA GLU A 34 -4.53 -7.81 -9.62
C GLU A 34 -3.94 -6.40 -9.73
N MET A 35 -4.55 -5.42 -9.06
CA MET A 35 -4.17 -4.02 -9.14
C MET A 35 -4.51 -3.30 -7.84
N TYR A 36 -3.73 -2.30 -7.47
CA TYR A 36 -4.04 -1.37 -6.39
C TYR A 36 -3.49 0.02 -6.71
N LEU A 37 -4.07 1.05 -6.09
CA LEU A 37 -3.63 2.43 -6.28
C LEU A 37 -2.45 2.76 -5.37
N LEU A 38 -1.38 3.32 -5.94
CA LEU A 38 -0.17 3.69 -5.19
C LEU A 38 -0.38 4.90 -4.29
N ASP A 39 -0.93 6.00 -4.83
CA ASP A 39 -1.02 7.29 -4.11
C ASP A 39 -2.31 7.51 -3.29
N ASN A 40 -3.02 6.42 -3.00
CA ASN A 40 -4.25 6.44 -2.18
C ASN A 40 -4.11 5.64 -0.87
N ALA A 41 -2.90 5.26 -0.48
CA ALA A 41 -2.71 4.49 0.73
C ALA A 41 -2.82 5.36 1.99
N ARG A 42 -3.35 4.78 3.07
CA ARG A 42 -3.42 5.41 4.39
C ARG A 42 -2.96 4.45 5.48
N CYS A 43 -2.38 4.97 6.56
CA CYS A 43 -2.11 4.13 7.73
C CYS A 43 -3.43 3.81 8.45
N ALA A 44 -3.73 2.53 8.70
CA ALA A 44 -4.94 2.14 9.42
C ALA A 44 -4.98 2.64 10.88
N ILE A 45 -3.81 2.91 11.46
CA ILE A 45 -3.68 3.34 12.86
C ILE A 45 -3.73 4.84 12.99
N CYS A 46 -2.80 5.52 12.31
CA CYS A 46 -2.68 6.96 12.47
C CYS A 46 -3.36 7.71 11.34
N GLN A 47 -3.85 7.11 10.25
CA GLN A 47 -4.52 7.78 9.12
C GLN A 47 -3.63 8.76 8.31
N ALA A 48 -2.30 8.65 8.42
CA ALA A 48 -1.37 9.39 7.55
C ALA A 48 -1.47 8.94 6.08
N HIS A 49 -1.31 9.88 5.15
CA HIS A 49 -1.29 9.59 3.71
C HIS A 49 0.07 9.03 3.30
N LEU A 50 0.05 7.95 2.53
CA LEU A 50 1.22 7.15 2.18
C LEU A 50 1.16 6.75 0.70
N THR A 51 2.32 6.39 0.13
CA THR A 51 2.38 5.66 -1.14
C THR A 51 2.51 4.16 -0.83
N ALA A 52 1.59 3.34 -1.37
CA ALA A 52 1.60 1.89 -1.14
C ALA A 52 2.90 1.24 -1.63
N PRO A 53 3.38 0.17 -0.98
CA PRO A 53 4.56 -0.56 -1.43
C PRO A 53 4.25 -1.34 -2.71
N THR A 54 5.18 -1.33 -3.66
CA THR A 54 5.15 -2.25 -4.80
C THR A 54 5.77 -3.59 -4.40
N PRO A 55 5.11 -4.74 -4.67
CA PRO A 55 5.76 -6.04 -4.60
C PRO A 55 7.10 -6.00 -5.34
N ILE A 56 8.07 -6.73 -4.84
CA ILE A 56 9.33 -6.92 -5.56
C ILE A 56 8.99 -7.61 -6.87
N ASP A 57 9.50 -7.09 -7.99
CA ASP A 57 9.39 -7.76 -9.28
C ASP A 57 9.95 -9.18 -9.14
N HIS A 58 9.07 -10.18 -9.14
CA HIS A 58 9.51 -11.56 -9.14
C HIS A 58 10.19 -11.80 -10.50
N PRO A 59 11.44 -12.33 -10.54
CA PRO A 59 11.99 -12.79 -11.81
C PRO A 59 11.02 -13.82 -12.39
N ALA A 60 10.67 -13.68 -13.67
CA ALA A 60 9.90 -14.69 -14.39
C ALA A 60 10.66 -16.01 -14.27
N ALA A 61 10.07 -16.96 -13.54
CA ALA A 61 10.63 -18.30 -13.34
C ALA A 61 10.61 -19.10 -14.65
#